data_AF-A0AAJ0C9N0-F1
#
_entry.id   AF-A0AAJ0C9N0-F1
#
_cell.length_a   1.000
_cell.length_b   1.000
_cell.length_c   1.000
_cell.angle_alpha   90.00
_cell.angle_beta   90.00
_cell.angle_gamma   90.00
#
_symmetry.space_group_name_H-M   'P 1'
#
loop_
_entity.id
_entity.type
_entity.pdbx_description
1 polymer ?
#
loop_
_entity_poly.entity_id
_entity_poly.type
_entity_poly.pdbx_seq_one_letter_code
_entity_poly.pdbx_strand_id
1 'polypeptide(L)'
;MVFVKFGHSHEQAEGDMQRLAFDWLNLERRRTQCNIYVPEVYKIFTRDGVTFIVMEFIEGSRVWDFAKWFEAQYWEDHKSKYYDLIVEGIQLLRRMPDDEAPIEYRTVGELQDHLNKVAKFAYHNNPHPPTVNLEKELVFCYTDFDDENFMFTTSAHGRLRLYIVDFELASFLPIDFFAYTVLVPTSPAGS
;
A
#
# COMPACT_ATOMS: atom_id res chain seq x y z
N MET A 1 17.24 11.43 10.81
CA MET A 1 16.60 12.48 9.99
C MET A 1 15.11 12.14 9.91
N VAL A 2 14.21 13.11 9.80
CA VAL A 2 12.75 12.85 9.77
C VAL A 2 12.15 13.42 8.49
N PHE A 3 11.12 12.76 7.96
CA PHE A 3 10.29 13.25 6.87
C PHE A 3 8.95 13.70 7.43
N VAL A 4 8.35 14.75 6.83
CA VAL A 4 7.04 15.28 7.24
C VAL A 4 6.11 15.28 6.03
N LYS A 5 5.07 14.43 6.05
CA LYS A 5 3.93 14.51 5.13
C LYS A 5 2.85 15.39 5.78
N PHE A 6 2.12 16.18 4.99
CA PHE A 6 1.05 17.03 5.49
C PHE A 6 -0.09 17.13 4.49
N GLY A 7 -1.31 17.32 5.00
CA GLY A 7 -2.50 17.51 4.18
C GLY A 7 -3.78 17.60 5.03
N HIS A 8 -4.92 17.14 4.55
CA HIS A 8 -6.22 17.23 5.22
C HIS A 8 -6.44 16.14 6.30
N SER A 9 -7.69 15.71 6.54
CA SER A 9 -8.03 14.76 7.60
C SER A 9 -7.83 13.29 7.21
N HIS A 10 -7.66 12.96 5.93
CA HIS A 10 -7.49 11.57 5.46
C HIS A 10 -6.07 11.04 5.75
N GLU A 11 -5.12 11.95 5.89
CA GLU A 11 -3.72 11.73 6.22
C GLU A 11 -3.56 11.20 7.66
N GLN A 12 -4.56 11.38 8.53
CA GLN A 12 -4.55 10.70 9.82
C GLN A 12 -4.75 9.20 9.65
N ALA A 13 -5.69 8.78 8.79
CA ALA A 13 -5.92 7.37 8.49
C ALA A 13 -4.70 6.73 7.82
N GLU A 14 -4.03 7.47 6.92
CA GLU A 14 -2.75 7.03 6.34
C GLU A 14 -1.72 6.73 7.43
N GLY A 15 -1.46 7.69 8.33
CA GLY A 15 -0.45 7.53 9.37
C GLY A 15 -0.78 6.38 10.33
N ASP A 16 -2.06 6.18 10.63
CA ASP A 16 -2.52 5.07 11.47
C ASP A 16 -2.34 3.71 10.75
N MET A 17 -2.67 3.61 9.46
CA MET A 17 -2.43 2.40 8.65
C MET A 17 -0.95 2.08 8.48
N GLN A 18 -0.11 3.10 8.31
CA GLN A 18 1.33 2.92 8.22
C GLN A 18 1.93 2.41 9.53
N ARG A 19 1.45 2.91 10.69
CA ARG A 19 1.85 2.38 12.02
C ARG A 19 1.50 0.92 12.19
N LEU A 20 0.26 0.58 11.82
CA LEU A 20 -0.21 -0.79 11.89
C LEU A 20 0.67 -1.73 11.04
N ALA A 21 0.95 -1.35 9.79
CA ALA A 21 1.83 -2.09 8.90
C ALA A 21 3.26 -2.20 9.44
N PHE A 22 3.79 -1.14 10.04
CA PHE A 22 5.11 -1.12 10.67
C PHE A 22 5.23 -2.12 11.83
N ASP A 23 4.27 -2.09 12.75
CA ASP A 23 4.26 -2.93 13.95
C ASP A 23 4.11 -4.41 13.58
N TRP A 24 3.19 -4.72 12.65
CA TRP A 24 2.99 -6.07 12.17
C TRP A 24 4.22 -6.61 11.43
N LEU A 25 4.80 -5.84 10.49
CA LEU A 25 6.01 -6.25 9.77
C LEU A 25 7.22 -6.41 10.70
N ASN A 26 7.32 -5.62 11.77
CA ASN A 26 8.37 -5.80 12.78
C ASN A 26 8.28 -7.17 13.46
N LEU A 27 7.07 -7.63 13.78
CA LEU A 27 6.84 -8.96 14.34
C LEU A 27 7.13 -10.04 13.32
N GLU A 28 6.64 -9.87 12.09
CA GLU A 28 6.78 -10.87 11.02
C GLU A 28 8.25 -11.03 10.58
N ARG A 29 9.02 -9.94 10.49
CA ARG A 29 10.47 -9.99 10.22
C ARG A 29 11.24 -10.85 11.23
N ARG A 30 10.84 -10.84 12.51
CA ARG A 30 11.48 -11.70 13.53
C ARG A 30 11.19 -13.18 13.29
N ARG A 31 10.05 -13.52 12.67
CA ARG A 31 9.62 -14.89 12.38
C ARG A 31 10.19 -15.42 11.07
N THR A 32 10.11 -14.62 10.00
CA THR A 32 10.40 -15.07 8.63
C THR A 32 11.72 -14.58 8.07
N GLN A 33 12.37 -13.61 8.73
CA GLN A 33 13.56 -12.93 8.21
C GLN A 33 13.35 -12.26 6.84
N CYS A 34 12.10 -11.88 6.51
CA CYS A 34 11.77 -11.14 5.30
C CYS A 34 12.49 -9.78 5.26
N ASN A 35 12.65 -9.20 4.07
CA ASN A 35 13.40 -7.95 3.88
C ASN A 35 12.54 -6.78 3.40
N ILE A 36 11.29 -6.76 3.89
CA ILE A 36 10.26 -5.79 3.58
C ILE A 36 10.10 -4.85 4.79
N TYR A 37 10.08 -3.54 4.53
CA TYR A 37 10.04 -2.49 5.54
C TYR A 37 8.98 -1.44 5.21
N VAL A 38 8.56 -0.75 6.26
CA VAL A 38 7.69 0.43 6.23
C VAL A 38 8.36 1.47 7.13
N PRO A 39 8.35 2.77 6.81
CA PRO A 39 8.94 3.78 7.68
C PRO A 39 8.18 3.90 9.01
N GLU A 40 8.90 4.07 10.11
CA GLU A 40 8.27 4.29 11.43
C GLU A 40 7.57 5.66 11.50
N VAL A 41 6.33 5.71 11.99
CA VAL A 41 5.61 6.98 12.23
C VAL A 41 5.79 7.43 13.67
N TYR A 42 6.65 8.42 13.89
CA TYR A 42 6.93 8.98 15.21
C TYR A 42 5.76 9.77 15.79
N LYS A 43 5.06 10.56 14.97
CA LYS A 43 3.98 11.43 15.46
C LYS A 43 2.97 11.77 14.37
N ILE A 44 1.69 11.79 14.73
CA ILE A 44 0.60 12.34 13.92
C ILE A 44 -0.05 13.46 14.75
N PHE A 45 -0.31 14.62 14.15
CA PHE A 45 -1.04 15.70 14.82
C PHE A 45 -1.72 16.63 13.81
N THR A 46 -2.80 17.29 14.24
CA THR A 46 -3.54 18.26 13.42
C THR A 46 -3.39 19.66 13.99
N ARG A 47 -3.19 20.63 13.11
CA ARG A 47 -3.16 22.06 13.45
C ARG A 47 -3.84 22.86 12.34
N ASP A 48 -4.77 23.74 12.71
CA ASP A 48 -5.47 24.62 11.78
C ASP A 48 -6.15 23.86 10.60
N GLY A 49 -6.65 22.65 10.88
CA GLY A 49 -7.30 21.78 9.88
C GLY A 49 -6.35 21.01 8.96
N VAL A 50 -5.03 21.12 9.18
CA VAL A 50 -3.98 20.39 8.45
C VAL A 50 -3.42 19.29 9.35
N THR A 51 -3.40 18.06 8.87
CA THR A 51 -2.77 16.92 9.54
C THR A 51 -1.32 16.79 9.09
N PHE A 52 -0.44 16.47 10.03
CA PHE A 52 0.99 16.27 9.82
C PHE A 52 1.37 14.87 10.30
N ILE A 53 2.10 14.13 9.47
CA ILE A 53 2.71 12.84 9.78
C ILE A 53 4.22 13.04 9.83
N VAL A 54 4.83 12.86 11.00
CA VAL A 54 6.27 12.89 11.21
C VAL A 54 6.76 11.44 11.28
N MET A 55 7.61 11.06 10.34
CA MET A 55 8.06 9.68 10.17
C MET A 55 9.55 9.56 9.85
N GLU A 56 10.05 8.32 9.87
CA GLU A 56 11.42 7.98 9.49
C GLU A 56 11.73 8.48 8.08
N PHE A 57 12.84 9.20 7.93
CA PHE A 57 13.37 9.54 6.62
C PHE A 57 14.16 8.36 6.06
N ILE A 58 13.73 7.85 4.91
CA ILE A 58 14.42 6.75 4.23
C ILE A 58 15.38 7.33 3.19
N GLU A 59 16.67 7.11 3.39
CA GLU A 59 17.69 7.39 2.37
C GLU A 59 17.70 6.24 1.34
N GLY A 60 16.71 6.28 0.46
CA GLY A 60 16.54 5.30 -0.61
C GLY A 60 16.29 5.97 -1.95
N SER A 61 16.19 5.15 -3.00
CA SER A 61 15.82 5.62 -4.33
C SER A 61 14.58 4.91 -4.82
N ARG A 62 13.72 5.66 -5.51
CA ARG A 62 12.56 5.13 -6.25
C ARG A 62 13.04 4.10 -7.26
N VAL A 63 12.17 3.17 -7.65
CA VAL A 63 12.55 2.08 -8.58
C VAL A 63 13.18 2.61 -9.87
N TRP A 64 12.59 3.63 -10.49
CA TRP A 64 13.16 4.23 -11.72
C TRP A 64 14.51 4.89 -11.52
N ASP A 65 14.71 5.60 -10.42
CA ASP A 65 15.98 6.25 -10.14
C ASP A 65 17.05 5.24 -9.77
N PHE A 66 16.67 4.17 -9.08
CA PHE A 66 17.52 3.04 -8.79
C PHE A 66 17.91 2.28 -10.06
N ALA A 67 16.98 2.10 -11.00
CA ALA A 67 17.25 1.46 -12.30
C ALA A 67 18.30 2.23 -13.11
N LYS A 68 18.30 3.56 -13.05
CA LYS A 68 19.29 4.42 -13.74
C LYS A 68 20.73 4.21 -13.26
N TRP A 69 20.95 3.57 -12.12
CA TRP A 69 22.29 3.30 -11.60
C TRP A 69 22.98 2.13 -12.31
N PHE A 70 22.23 1.36 -13.11
CA PHE A 70 22.74 0.22 -13.84
C PHE A 70 22.85 0.52 -15.33
N GLU A 71 23.72 -0.21 -16.01
CA GLU A 71 23.66 -0.30 -17.47
C GLU A 71 22.32 -0.88 -17.91
N ALA A 72 21.75 -0.38 -19.01
CA ALA A 72 20.40 -0.76 -19.44
C ALA A 72 20.22 -2.28 -19.61
N GLN A 73 21.21 -2.96 -20.20
CA GLN A 73 21.16 -4.42 -20.36
C GLN A 73 21.20 -5.14 -19.01
N TYR A 74 22.02 -4.66 -18.07
CA TYR A 74 22.07 -5.23 -16.72
C TYR A 74 20.74 -5.07 -16.00
N TRP A 75 20.09 -3.91 -16.11
CA TRP A 75 18.75 -3.70 -15.56
C TRP A 75 17.75 -4.67 -16.19
N GLU A 76 17.70 -4.77 -17.52
CA GLU A 76 16.77 -5.68 -18.20
C GLU A 76 16.96 -7.14 -17.78
N ASP A 77 18.20 -7.60 -17.64
CA ASP A 77 18.51 -8.97 -17.24
C ASP A 77 18.15 -9.27 -15.77
N HIS A 78 18.03 -8.24 -14.92
CA HIS A 78 17.88 -8.41 -13.47
C HIS A 78 16.64 -7.73 -12.87
N LYS A 79 15.83 -7.01 -13.65
CA LYS A 79 14.69 -6.23 -13.13
C LYS A 79 13.65 -7.09 -12.42
N SER A 80 13.49 -8.34 -12.86
CA SER A 80 12.56 -9.31 -12.26
C SER A 80 12.78 -9.47 -10.75
N LYS A 81 14.03 -9.53 -10.27
CA LYS A 81 14.31 -9.71 -8.84
C LYS A 81 13.80 -8.55 -7.96
N TYR A 82 13.67 -7.36 -8.52
CA TYR A 82 13.13 -6.19 -7.81
C TYR A 82 11.61 -6.23 -7.78
N TYR A 83 10.99 -6.57 -8.91
CA TYR A 83 9.54 -6.79 -8.97
C TYR A 83 9.09 -7.97 -8.13
N ASP A 84 9.87 -9.05 -8.08
CA ASP A 84 9.61 -10.19 -7.20
C ASP A 84 9.61 -9.77 -5.72
N LEU A 85 10.50 -8.86 -5.33
CA LEU A 85 10.54 -8.33 -3.95
C LEU A 85 9.35 -7.42 -3.66
N ILE A 86 8.86 -6.66 -4.65
CA ILE A 86 7.62 -5.89 -4.55
C ILE A 86 6.43 -6.82 -4.37
N VAL A 87 6.30 -7.85 -5.21
CA VAL A 87 5.25 -8.87 -5.12
C VAL A 87 5.29 -9.57 -3.76
N GLU A 88 6.47 -9.96 -3.28
CA GLU A 88 6.65 -10.54 -1.94
C GLU A 88 6.16 -9.58 -0.86
N GLY A 89 6.53 -8.30 -0.94
CA GLY A 89 6.10 -7.27 0.00
C GLY A 89 4.59 -7.11 0.08
N ILE A 90 3.92 -7.07 -1.07
CA ILE A 90 2.47 -6.93 -1.12
C ILE A 90 1.78 -8.20 -0.62
N GLN A 91 2.26 -9.39 -1.03
CA GLN A 91 1.74 -10.67 -0.53
C GLN A 91 1.91 -10.83 0.98
N LEU A 92 2.98 -10.27 1.54
CA LEU A 92 3.22 -10.27 2.97
C LEU A 92 2.22 -9.36 3.67
N LEU A 93 2.10 -8.10 3.25
CA LEU A 93 1.15 -7.13 3.81
C LEU A 93 -0.29 -7.67 3.81
N ARG A 94 -0.70 -8.39 2.76
CA ARG A 94 -2.02 -9.04 2.68
C ARG A 94 -2.35 -9.95 3.87
N ARG A 95 -1.35 -10.51 4.56
CA ARG A 95 -1.53 -11.43 5.70
C ARG A 95 -1.79 -10.72 7.02
N MET A 96 -1.78 -9.39 7.04
CA MET A 96 -2.06 -8.62 8.25
C MET A 96 -3.52 -8.83 8.68
N PRO A 97 -3.79 -9.05 9.98
CA PRO A 97 -5.16 -9.23 10.48
C PRO A 97 -5.93 -7.89 10.46
N ASP A 98 -7.25 -7.96 10.27
CA ASP A 98 -8.16 -6.84 10.01
C ASP A 98 -8.72 -6.16 11.27
N ASP A 99 -8.43 -6.70 12.46
CA ASP A 99 -8.97 -6.25 13.74
C ASP A 99 -8.40 -4.92 14.25
N GLU A 100 -7.45 -4.32 13.53
CA GLU A 100 -6.76 -3.07 13.90
C GLU A 100 -7.00 -1.89 12.92
N ALA A 101 -7.93 -2.02 11.96
CA ALA A 101 -8.20 -0.98 10.95
C ALA A 101 -8.89 0.30 11.52
N PRO A 102 -8.48 1.53 11.14
CA PRO A 102 -9.06 2.79 11.62
C PRO A 102 -10.45 3.10 11.06
N ILE A 103 -10.88 2.45 9.97
CA ILE A 103 -12.27 2.44 9.49
C ILE A 103 -12.81 1.02 9.64
N GLU A 104 -13.70 0.84 10.60
CA GLU A 104 -14.24 -0.47 10.97
C GLU A 104 -15.53 -0.74 10.16
N TYR A 105 -15.44 -1.64 9.18
CA TYR A 105 -16.61 -2.36 8.66
C TYR A 105 -16.62 -3.73 9.34
N ARG A 106 -17.63 -4.03 10.16
CA ARG A 106 -17.67 -5.26 10.97
C ARG A 106 -17.84 -6.51 10.12
N THR A 107 -18.32 -6.35 8.89
CA THR A 107 -18.40 -7.41 7.89
C THR A 107 -18.21 -6.82 6.50
N VAL A 108 -17.76 -7.64 5.54
CA VAL A 108 -17.80 -7.28 4.11
C VAL A 108 -19.21 -6.90 3.66
N GLY A 109 -20.24 -7.47 4.28
CA GLY A 109 -21.63 -7.09 4.01
C GLY A 109 -21.88 -5.61 4.28
N GLU A 110 -21.34 -5.05 5.36
CA GLU A 110 -21.49 -3.63 5.69
C GLU A 110 -20.80 -2.72 4.66
N LEU A 111 -19.60 -3.10 4.19
CA LEU A 111 -18.91 -2.39 3.11
C LEU A 111 -19.67 -2.49 1.78
N GLN A 112 -20.12 -3.70 1.43
CA GLN A 112 -20.90 -3.95 0.22
C GLN A 112 -22.20 -3.14 0.22
N ASP A 113 -22.91 -3.10 1.35
CA ASP A 113 -24.13 -2.32 1.51
C ASP A 113 -23.85 -0.82 1.38
N HIS A 114 -22.74 -0.34 1.95
CA HIS A 114 -22.32 1.04 1.82
C HIS A 114 -22.01 1.39 0.35
N LEU A 115 -21.20 0.59 -0.35
CA LEU A 115 -20.84 0.82 -1.75
C LEU A 115 -22.07 0.76 -2.67
N ASN A 116 -22.97 -0.20 -2.46
CA ASN A 116 -24.22 -0.30 -3.22
C ASN A 116 -25.17 0.87 -2.95
N LYS A 117 -25.16 1.42 -1.73
CA LYS A 117 -25.90 2.64 -1.39
C LYS A 117 -25.33 3.88 -2.08
N VAL A 118 -24.01 4.01 -2.12
CA VAL A 118 -23.33 5.09 -2.88
C VAL A 118 -23.60 4.96 -4.37
N ALA A 119 -23.53 3.76 -4.94
CA ALA A 119 -23.82 3.52 -6.35
C ALA A 119 -25.26 3.90 -6.70
N LYS A 120 -26.25 3.55 -5.88
CA LYS A 120 -27.65 3.98 -6.08
C LYS A 120 -27.80 5.51 -6.10
N PHE A 121 -27.04 6.21 -5.26
CA PHE A 121 -27.08 7.67 -5.21
C PHE A 121 -26.38 8.30 -6.42
N ALA A 122 -25.17 7.83 -6.76
CA ALA A 122 -24.39 8.31 -7.89
C ALA A 122 -25.08 8.05 -9.24
N TYR A 123 -25.76 6.90 -9.37
CA TYR A 123 -26.48 6.48 -10.57
C TYR A 123 -27.99 6.60 -10.41
N HIS A 124 -28.50 7.62 -9.71
CA HIS A 124 -29.93 7.78 -9.39
C HIS A 124 -30.87 7.85 -10.61
N ASN A 125 -30.36 8.21 -11.79
CA ASN A 125 -31.12 8.24 -13.05
C ASN A 125 -31.03 6.92 -13.84
N ASN A 126 -30.23 5.96 -13.40
CA ASN A 126 -30.13 4.64 -14.03
C ASN A 126 -31.13 3.69 -13.33
N PRO A 127 -32.10 3.10 -14.05
CA PRO A 127 -33.04 2.14 -13.46
C PRO A 127 -32.36 0.85 -12.98
N HIS A 128 -31.13 0.58 -13.42
CA HIS A 128 -30.32 -0.57 -13.02
C HIS A 128 -28.91 -0.10 -12.60
N PRO A 129 -28.79 0.56 -11.43
CA PRO A 129 -27.49 1.00 -10.96
C PRO A 129 -26.56 -0.21 -10.75
N PRO A 130 -25.26 -0.09 -11.07
CA PRO A 130 -24.31 -1.17 -10.89
C PRO A 130 -24.29 -1.60 -9.41
N THR A 131 -24.22 -2.90 -9.19
CA THR A 131 -24.08 -3.46 -7.84
C THR A 131 -22.76 -4.22 -7.74
N VAL A 132 -22.10 -4.07 -6.60
CA VAL A 132 -20.93 -4.85 -6.24
C VAL A 132 -21.36 -6.01 -5.37
N ASN A 133 -20.80 -7.18 -5.66
CA ASN A 133 -20.89 -8.37 -4.82
C ASN A 133 -19.45 -8.74 -4.45
N LEU A 134 -19.11 -8.50 -3.19
CA LEU A 134 -17.75 -8.57 -2.68
C LEU A 134 -17.53 -9.90 -1.98
N GLU A 135 -16.37 -10.51 -2.21
CA GLU A 135 -15.91 -11.66 -1.45
C GLU A 135 -15.74 -11.31 0.02
N LYS A 136 -16.14 -12.26 0.90
CA LYS A 136 -16.33 -12.01 2.34
C LYS A 136 -15.05 -11.87 3.16
N GLU A 137 -13.89 -12.13 2.57
CA GLU A 137 -12.59 -12.01 3.25
C GLU A 137 -12.04 -10.59 3.06
N LEU A 138 -11.88 -9.86 4.17
CA LEU A 138 -11.13 -8.61 4.18
C LEU A 138 -9.64 -8.92 4.27
N VAL A 139 -8.86 -8.28 3.41
CA VAL A 139 -7.41 -8.35 3.43
C VAL A 139 -6.84 -6.95 3.41
N PHE A 140 -5.64 -6.77 3.96
CA PHE A 140 -4.95 -5.50 3.82
C PHE A 140 -4.60 -5.28 2.35
N CYS A 141 -5.19 -4.26 1.76
CA CYS A 141 -5.00 -3.84 0.38
C CYS A 141 -4.19 -2.55 0.36
N TYR A 142 -2.90 -2.68 0.06
CA TYR A 142 -2.13 -1.57 -0.49
C TYR A 142 -2.59 -1.37 -1.94
N THR A 143 -3.15 -0.22 -2.28
CA THR A 143 -3.83 -0.01 -3.58
C THR A 143 -3.08 0.93 -4.53
N ASP A 144 -2.11 1.70 -4.02
CA ASP A 144 -1.35 2.66 -4.80
C ASP A 144 -0.04 2.06 -5.33
N PHE A 145 -0.15 1.28 -6.41
CA PHE A 145 0.98 0.57 -7.02
C PHE A 145 1.89 1.43 -7.90
N ASP A 146 1.85 2.76 -7.75
CA ASP A 146 2.83 3.61 -8.40
C ASP A 146 4.24 3.22 -7.96
N ASP A 147 5.15 3.08 -8.93
CA ASP A 147 6.53 2.68 -8.67
C ASP A 147 7.31 3.73 -7.85
N GLU A 148 6.81 4.96 -7.77
CA GLU A 148 7.33 5.98 -6.87
C GLU A 148 7.19 5.61 -5.39
N ASN A 149 6.24 4.73 -5.04
CA ASN A 149 5.96 4.32 -3.67
C ASN A 149 6.81 3.13 -3.19
N PHE A 150 7.68 2.60 -4.05
CA PHE A 150 8.58 1.50 -3.73
C PHE A 150 10.03 2.00 -3.74
N MET A 151 10.63 2.04 -2.56
CA MET A 151 11.98 2.54 -2.37
C MET A 151 12.94 1.39 -2.07
N PHE A 152 14.05 1.34 -2.82
CA PHE A 152 15.10 0.35 -2.58
C PHE A 152 16.27 0.94 -1.81
N THR A 153 16.80 0.14 -0.89
CA THR A 153 18.08 0.41 -0.20
C THR A 153 18.91 -0.86 -0.16
N THR A 154 20.19 -0.73 0.20
CA THR A 154 21.07 -1.88 0.40
C THR A 154 21.58 -1.88 1.83
N SER A 155 21.48 -3.04 2.51
CA SER A 155 22.08 -3.22 3.84
C SER A 155 23.61 -3.19 3.76
N ALA A 156 24.28 -3.04 4.92
CA ALA A 156 25.74 -3.10 5.03
C ALA A 156 26.38 -4.39 4.47
N HIS A 157 25.60 -5.47 4.31
CA HIS A 157 26.04 -6.75 3.76
C HIS A 157 25.62 -6.97 2.29
N GLY A 158 25.17 -5.92 1.58
CA GLY A 158 24.77 -6.03 0.18
C GLY A 158 23.35 -6.59 -0.05
N ARG A 159 22.60 -6.91 1.00
CA ARG A 159 21.22 -7.41 0.88
C ARG A 159 20.24 -6.27 0.54
N LEU A 160 19.49 -6.43 -0.55
CA LEU A 160 18.48 -5.49 -1.05
C LEU A 160 17.27 -5.41 -0.11
N ARG A 161 16.92 -4.20 0.36
CA ARG A 161 15.75 -3.92 1.20
C ARG A 161 14.72 -3.14 0.40
N LEU A 162 13.45 -3.53 0.52
CA LEU A 162 12.32 -2.77 -0.01
C LEU A 162 11.63 -2.01 1.12
N TYR A 163 11.40 -0.72 0.91
CA TYR A 163 10.55 0.14 1.72
C TYR A 163 9.31 0.49 0.91
N ILE A 164 8.13 0.15 1.43
CA ILE A 164 6.85 0.57 0.88
C ILE A 164 6.46 1.85 1.60
N VAL A 165 6.10 2.89 0.85
CA VAL A 165 5.69 4.20 1.37
C VAL A 165 4.32 4.58 0.82
N ASP A 166 3.79 5.72 1.25
CA ASP A 166 2.49 6.27 0.84
C ASP A 166 1.31 5.31 1.04
N PHE A 167 0.73 5.35 2.24
CA PHE A 167 -0.36 4.46 2.65
C PHE A 167 -1.74 5.13 2.53
N GLU A 168 -1.82 6.25 1.82
CA GLU A 168 -3.01 7.10 1.77
C GLU A 168 -4.27 6.35 1.31
N LEU A 169 -4.09 5.42 0.37
CA LEU A 169 -5.16 4.58 -0.17
C LEU A 169 -5.16 3.14 0.38
N ALA A 170 -4.33 2.86 1.39
CA ALA A 170 -4.29 1.55 2.02
C ALA A 170 -5.49 1.33 2.95
N SER A 171 -6.15 0.17 2.86
CA SER A 171 -7.28 -0.17 3.72
C SER A 171 -7.49 -1.69 3.78
N PHE A 172 -8.33 -2.16 4.69
CA PHE A 172 -8.84 -3.52 4.65
C PHE A 172 -10.03 -3.59 3.70
N LEU A 173 -9.84 -4.28 2.58
CA LEU A 173 -10.83 -4.38 1.51
C LEU A 173 -11.03 -5.84 1.11
N PRO A 174 -12.18 -6.18 0.51
CA PRO A 174 -12.40 -7.46 -0.13
C PRO A 174 -11.31 -7.74 -1.16
N ILE A 175 -10.87 -9.00 -1.25
CA ILE A 175 -9.81 -9.42 -2.18
C ILE A 175 -10.09 -9.02 -3.64
N ASP A 176 -11.35 -8.84 -4.03
CA ASP A 176 -11.74 -8.38 -5.37
C ASP A 176 -11.14 -7.01 -5.73
N PHE A 177 -10.89 -6.15 -4.73
CA PHE A 177 -10.18 -4.86 -4.93
C PHE A 177 -8.70 -5.04 -5.24
N PHE A 178 -8.12 -6.16 -4.81
CA PHE A 178 -6.74 -6.55 -5.05
C PHE A 178 -6.58 -7.32 -6.37
N ALA A 179 -7.58 -8.10 -6.76
CA ALA A 179 -7.59 -8.84 -8.02
C ALA A 179 -7.53 -7.90 -9.24
N TYR A 180 -8.14 -6.72 -9.15
CA TYR A 180 -8.12 -5.74 -10.24
C TYR A 180 -6.75 -5.08 -10.44
N THR A 181 -5.93 -5.01 -9.39
CA THR A 181 -4.63 -4.32 -9.37
C THR A 181 -3.43 -5.25 -9.58
N VAL A 182 -3.53 -6.53 -9.17
CA VAL A 182 -2.42 -7.50 -9.26
C VAL A 182 -2.60 -8.57 -10.34
N LEU A 183 -3.84 -8.87 -10.76
CA LEU A 183 -4.12 -9.98 -11.71
C LEU A 183 -4.46 -9.55 -13.14
N VAL A 184 -4.58 -8.25 -13.42
CA VAL A 184 -4.69 -7.75 -14.79
C VAL A 184 -3.27 -7.36 -15.22
N PRO A 185 -2.62 -8.13 -16.12
CA PRO A 185 -1.41 -7.64 -16.75
C PRO A 185 -1.77 -6.31 -17.42
N THR A 186 -1.04 -5.24 -17.11
CA THR A 186 -0.99 -4.10 -18.02
C THR A 186 -0.38 -4.63 -19.30
N SER A 187 -1.23 -5.11 -20.21
CA SER A 187 -0.84 -5.21 -21.61
C SER A 187 -0.30 -3.83 -21.98
N PRO A 188 0.95 -3.70 -22.43
CA PRO A 188 1.37 -2.45 -23.02
C PRO A 188 0.40 -2.20 -24.16
N ALA A 189 -0.32 -1.07 -24.10
CA ALA A 189 -1.07 -0.61 -25.24
C ALA A 189 -0.10 -0.63 -26.44
N GLY A 190 -0.44 -1.45 -27.43
CA GLY A 190 0.42 -1.69 -28.58
C GLY A 190 0.75 -0.40 -29.33
N SER A 191 2.00 -0.36 -29.79
CA SER A 191 2.50 0.22 -31.05
C SER A 191 1.74 1.40 -31.66
#